data_AF-A0A8J4S447-F1
#
_entry.id   AF-A0A8J4S447-F1
#
_cell.length_a   1.000
_cell.length_b   1.000
_cell.length_c   1.000
_cell.angle_alpha   90.00
_cell.angle_beta   90.00
_cell.angle_gamma   90.00
#
_symmetry.space_group_name_H-M   'P 1'
#
loop_
_entity.id
_entity.type
_entity.pdbx_description
1 polymer ?
#
loop_
_entity_poly.entity_id
_entity_poly.type
_entity_poly.pdbx_seq_one_letter_code
_entity_poly.pdbx_strand_id
1 'polypeptide(L)'
;MRKEDGTNEWPLLPSSRNLGLTEEINVLTLQQLGQDSCVIVRSLPGEINYRYLGLVQREVWAEDDGKRMLKYSLVITDSEANARSQDADPATQQNVRWIKDGGLLLTLTEVDAKVVRPWNITH
;
A
#
# COMPACT_ATOMS: atom_id res chain seq x y z
N MET A 1 -8.97 2.28 0.17
CA MET A 1 -10.23 3.02 0.40
C MET A 1 -10.99 2.30 1.50
N ARG A 2 -11.75 3.00 2.34
CA ARG A 2 -12.56 2.36 3.37
C ARG A 2 -13.95 2.14 2.79
N LYS A 3 -14.45 0.90 2.82
CA LYS A 3 -15.83 0.58 2.47
C LYS A 3 -16.79 1.22 3.47
N GLU A 4 -18.04 1.39 3.05
CA GLU A 4 -19.12 1.90 3.91
C GLU A 4 -19.34 1.02 5.16
N ASP A 5 -19.05 -0.27 5.08
CA ASP A 5 -19.10 -1.22 6.21
C ASP A 5 -17.93 -1.05 7.21
N GLY A 6 -17.05 -0.07 6.97
CA GLY A 6 -15.91 0.26 7.81
C GLY A 6 -14.68 -0.63 7.58
N THR A 7 -14.77 -1.66 6.72
CA THR A 7 -13.63 -2.48 6.31
C THR A 7 -12.78 -1.74 5.29
N ASN A 8 -11.49 -2.06 5.22
CA ASN A 8 -10.62 -1.46 4.21
C ASN A 8 -10.64 -2.33 2.95
N GLU A 9 -10.76 -1.69 1.80
CA GLU A 9 -10.62 -2.33 0.50
C GLU A 9 -9.18 -2.80 0.28
N TRP A 10 -9.06 -4.02 -0.24
CA TRP A 10 -7.81 -4.57 -0.70
C TRP A 10 -7.33 -3.83 -1.96
N PRO A 11 -6.03 -3.50 -2.10
CA PRO A 11 -4.95 -3.70 -1.13
C PRO A 11 -4.88 -2.65 -0.01
N LEU A 12 -4.56 -3.12 1.19
CA LEU A 12 -4.27 -2.29 2.37
C LEU A 12 -2.81 -1.85 2.34
N LEU A 13 -2.57 -0.56 2.12
CA LEU A 13 -1.23 0.01 2.01
C LEU A 13 -1.04 1.06 3.10
N PRO A 14 -0.38 0.72 4.22
CA PRO A 14 -0.13 1.71 5.26
C PRO A 14 0.77 2.82 4.70
N SER A 15 0.45 4.04 5.09
CA SER A 15 1.29 5.22 4.86
C SER A 15 1.43 5.97 6.16
N SER A 16 2.62 6.54 6.39
CA SER A 16 2.81 7.46 7.51
C SER A 16 1.93 8.69 7.31
N ARG A 17 1.34 9.18 8.40
CA ARG A 17 0.58 10.45 8.40
C ARG A 17 1.49 11.66 8.12
N ASN A 18 2.80 11.53 8.37
CA ASN A 18 3.77 12.62 8.27
C ASN A 18 4.46 12.70 6.90
N LEU A 19 3.83 12.17 5.84
CA LEU A 19 4.40 12.20 4.48
C LEU A 19 4.31 13.59 3.81
N GLY A 20 3.81 14.62 4.50
CA GLY A 20 3.67 15.96 3.94
C GLY A 20 2.70 16.01 2.76
N LEU A 21 1.68 15.16 2.77
CA LEU A 21 0.73 15.04 1.68
C LEU A 21 -0.13 16.30 1.56
N THR A 22 -0.33 16.78 0.34
CA THR A 22 -1.20 17.92 0.05
C THR A 22 -2.62 17.48 -0.32
N GLU A 23 -2.78 16.24 -0.77
CA GLU A 23 -4.05 15.65 -1.19
C GLU A 23 -4.14 14.17 -0.76
N GLU A 24 -5.25 13.52 -1.09
CA GLU A 24 -5.45 12.10 -0.80
C GLU A 24 -4.54 11.20 -1.64
N ILE A 25 -4.10 10.10 -1.02
CA ILE A 25 -3.33 9.07 -1.71
C ILE A 25 -4.22 8.38 -2.74
N ASN A 26 -3.80 8.41 -4.00
CA ASN A 26 -4.45 7.65 -5.06
C ASN A 26 -3.78 6.27 -5.23
N VAL A 27 -4.58 5.22 -5.31
CA VAL A 27 -4.12 3.85 -5.60
C VAL A 27 -4.98 3.28 -6.71
N LEU A 28 -4.34 2.86 -7.80
CA LEU A 28 -4.98 2.19 -8.92
C LEU A 28 -4.44 0.77 -9.03
N THR A 29 -5.33 -0.22 -8.99
CA THR A 29 -4.97 -1.60 -9.32
C THR A 29 -4.89 -1.74 -10.84
N LEU A 30 -3.68 -2.00 -11.36
CA LEU A 30 -3.46 -2.21 -12.80
C LEU A 30 -3.80 -3.63 -13.22
N GLN A 31 -3.46 -4.61 -12.37
CA GLN A 31 -3.68 -6.01 -12.67
C GLN A 31 -3.81 -6.82 -11.40
N GLN A 32 -4.82 -7.70 -11.35
CA GLN A 32 -4.93 -8.73 -10.32
C GLN A 32 -4.18 -9.99 -10.80
N LEU A 33 -3.27 -10.52 -9.99
CA LEU A 33 -2.48 -11.73 -10.30
C LEU A 33 -2.99 -12.98 -9.55
N GLY A 34 -3.95 -12.81 -8.66
CA GLY A 34 -4.59 -13.85 -7.86
C GLY A 34 -5.49 -13.24 -6.80
N GLN A 35 -5.99 -14.03 -5.85
CA GLN A 35 -6.87 -13.48 -4.80
C GLN A 35 -6.14 -12.51 -3.85
N ASP A 36 -4.84 -12.71 -3.65
CA ASP A 36 -4.03 -12.01 -2.65
C ASP A 36 -2.81 -11.30 -3.25
N SER A 37 -2.77 -11.14 -4.57
CA SER A 37 -1.67 -10.46 -5.25
C SER A 37 -2.15 -9.56 -6.38
N CYS A 38 -1.61 -8.34 -6.44
CA CYS A 38 -1.92 -7.38 -7.49
C CYS A 38 -0.78 -6.42 -7.78
N VAL A 39 -0.75 -5.92 -9.01
CA VAL A 39 0.11 -4.81 -9.42
C VAL A 39 -0.69 -3.52 -9.28
N ILE A 40 -0.10 -2.53 -8.63
CA ILE A 40 -0.70 -1.21 -8.42
C ILE A 40 0.18 -0.10 -8.98
N VAL A 41 -0.43 1.05 -9.23
CA VAL A 41 0.24 2.35 -9.20
C VAL A 41 -0.27 3.11 -7.99
N ARG A 42 0.65 3.69 -7.22
CA ARG A 42 0.33 4.50 -6.04
C ARG A 42 0.93 5.88 -6.18
N SER A 43 0.08 6.91 -6.04
CA SER A 43 0.47 8.32 -6.09
C SER A 43 0.38 8.93 -4.69
N LEU A 44 1.45 9.62 -4.30
CA LEU A 44 1.60 10.34 -3.04
C LEU A 44 1.73 11.83 -3.37
N PRO A 45 0.61 12.56 -3.45
CA PRO A 45 0.63 13.97 -3.78
C PRO A 45 1.20 14.80 -2.63
N GLY A 46 2.13 15.69 -2.94
CA GLY A 46 2.84 16.53 -1.98
C GLY A 46 3.56 17.67 -2.69
N GLU A 47 4.53 18.31 -2.03
CA GLU A 47 5.41 19.30 -2.69
C GLU A 47 6.10 18.69 -3.93
N ILE A 48 6.49 17.42 -3.81
CA ILE A 48 6.89 16.56 -4.92
C ILE A 48 5.87 15.44 -5.01
N ASN A 49 5.27 15.25 -6.18
CA ASN A 49 4.31 14.18 -6.43
C ASN A 49 5.07 12.86 -6.63
N TYR A 50 5.22 12.08 -5.57
CA TYR A 50 5.87 10.77 -5.69
C TYR A 50 4.90 9.73 -6.26
N ARG A 51 5.40 8.87 -7.13
CA ARG A 51 4.61 7.77 -7.68
C ARG A 51 5.45 6.50 -7.77
N TYR A 52 4.83 5.34 -7.61
CA TYR A 52 5.49 4.07 -7.87
C TYR A 52 4.53 3.03 -8.42
N LEU A 53 5.11 2.10 -9.18
CA LEU A 53 4.49 0.83 -9.52
C LEU A 53 4.97 -0.22 -8.51
N GLY A 54 4.02 -0.95 -7.93
CA GLY A 54 4.33 -1.93 -6.89
C GLY A 54 3.60 -3.24 -7.09
N LEU A 55 4.27 -4.35 -6.79
CA LEU A 55 3.62 -5.64 -6.56
C LEU A 55 3.24 -5.72 -5.08
N VAL A 56 1.95 -5.90 -4.81
CA VAL A 56 1.41 -6.13 -3.48
C VAL A 56 1.03 -7.58 -3.35
N GLN A 57 1.42 -8.19 -2.24
CA GLN A 57 1.04 -9.55 -1.88
C GLN A 57 0.57 -9.61 -0.42
N ARG A 58 -0.46 -10.41 -0.17
CA ARG A 58 -0.92 -10.77 1.16
C ARG A 58 -0.77 -12.26 1.38
N GLU A 59 -0.35 -12.60 2.59
CA GLU A 59 -0.33 -13.97 3.08
C GLU A 59 -1.09 -14.00 4.41
N VAL A 60 -1.96 -14.98 4.58
CA VAL A 60 -2.73 -15.21 5.81
C VAL A 60 -2.51 -16.65 6.24
N TRP A 61 -2.12 -16.85 7.48
CA TRP A 61 -1.97 -18.20 8.07
C TRP A 61 -2.38 -18.18 9.55
N ALA A 62 -2.44 -19.36 10.16
CA ALA A 62 -2.61 -19.50 11.61
C ALA A 62 -1.32 -20.08 12.20
N GLU A 63 -0.90 -19.56 13.34
CA GLU A 63 0.20 -20.11 14.14
C GLU A 63 -0.27 -21.37 14.90
N ASP A 64 0.68 -22.11 15.48
CA ASP A 64 0.39 -23.33 16.26
C ASP A 64 -0.59 -23.09 17.42
N ASP A 65 -0.65 -21.86 17.94
CA ASP A 65 -1.58 -21.45 19.00
C ASP A 65 -2.97 -21.02 18.49
N GLY A 66 -3.21 -21.14 17.18
CA GLY A 66 -4.46 -20.80 16.51
C GLY A 66 -4.64 -19.31 16.20
N LYS A 67 -3.69 -18.43 16.56
CA LYS A 67 -3.78 -17.00 16.23
C LYS A 67 -3.55 -16.76 14.75
N ARG A 68 -4.38 -15.90 14.16
CA ARG A 68 -4.19 -15.52 12.75
C ARG A 68 -3.03 -14.55 12.60
N MET A 69 -2.25 -14.80 11.58
CA MET A 69 -1.16 -13.95 11.11
C MET A 69 -1.52 -13.40 9.74
N LEU A 70 -1.20 -12.14 9.54
CA LEU A 70 -1.42 -11.42 8.30
C LEU A 70 -0.13 -10.71 7.91
N LYS A 71 0.43 -11.10 6.76
CA LYS A 71 1.61 -10.46 6.19
C LYS A 71 1.24 -9.74 4.92
N TYR A 72 1.74 -8.52 4.80
CA TYR A 72 1.71 -7.70 3.61
C TYR A 72 3.12 -7.48 3.12
N SER A 73 3.34 -7.77 1.84
CA SER A 73 4.58 -7.50 1.13
C SER A 73 4.28 -6.51 0.00
N LEU A 74 5.05 -5.43 -0.06
CA LEU A 74 5.10 -4.51 -1.18
C LEU A 74 6.52 -4.53 -1.73
N VAL A 75 6.64 -4.76 -3.02
CA VAL A 75 7.91 -4.65 -3.75
C VAL A 75 7.76 -3.58 -4.82
N ILE A 76 8.65 -2.59 -4.80
CA ILE A 76 8.78 -1.55 -5.82
C ILE A 76 10.03 -1.90 -6.62
N THR A 77 9.86 -2.09 -7.92
CA THR A 77 10.98 -2.35 -8.83
C THR A 77 10.70 -1.72 -10.19
N ASP A 78 11.72 -1.11 -10.76
CA ASP A 78 11.71 -0.63 -12.13
C ASP A 78 12.11 -1.77 -13.07
N SER A 79 11.50 -1.78 -14.25
CA SER A 79 11.85 -2.68 -15.36
C SER A 79 11.79 -1.86 -16.63
N GLU A 80 12.41 -2.30 -17.73
CA GLU A 80 12.32 -1.57 -19.00
C GLU A 80 10.87 -1.40 -19.46
N ALA A 81 10.00 -2.37 -19.18
CA ALA A 81 8.58 -2.26 -19.45
C ALA A 81 7.93 -1.16 -18.60
N ASN A 82 8.24 -1.11 -17.30
CA ASN A 82 7.73 -0.07 -16.41
C ASN A 82 8.23 1.31 -16.82
N ALA A 83 9.52 1.47 -17.15
CA ALA A 83 10.09 2.74 -17.60
C ALA A 83 9.37 3.27 -18.85
N ARG A 84 9.09 2.40 -19.84
CA ARG A 84 8.29 2.78 -21.01
C ARG A 84 6.88 3.23 -20.65
N SER A 85 6.22 2.56 -19.71
CA SER A 85 4.90 2.97 -19.22
C SER A 85 4.94 4.31 -18.47
N GLN A 86 6.02 4.59 -17.73
CA GLN A 86 6.24 5.87 -17.05
C GLN A 86 6.47 7.01 -18.05
N ASP A 87 7.29 6.78 -19.08
CA ASP A 87 7.58 7.77 -20.13
C ASP A 87 6.33 8.10 -20.96
N ALA A 88 5.43 7.13 -21.12
CA ALA A 88 4.16 7.32 -21.80
C ALA A 88 3.08 7.99 -20.93
N ASP A 89 3.27 8.07 -19.60
CA ASP A 89 2.31 8.70 -18.68
C ASP A 89 2.32 10.23 -18.87
N PRO A 90 1.20 10.86 -19.30
CA PRO A 90 1.14 12.31 -19.47
C PRO A 90 1.41 13.09 -18.18
N ALA A 91 1.17 12.47 -17.01
CA ALA A 91 1.44 13.07 -15.71
C ALA A 91 2.93 13.18 -15.40
N THR A 92 3.82 12.48 -16.13
CA THR A 92 5.27 12.66 -16.01
C THR A 92 5.69 14.11 -16.35
N GLN A 93 4.87 14.85 -17.11
CA GLN A 93 5.06 16.28 -17.35
C GLN A 93 4.57 17.20 -16.20
N GLN A 94 3.97 16.64 -15.13
CA GLN A 94 3.35 17.36 -14.01
C GLN A 94 4.14 17.26 -12.70
N ASN A 95 5.47 17.30 -12.77
CA ASN A 95 6.35 17.23 -11.60
C ASN A 95 6.20 15.93 -10.78
N VAL A 96 5.95 14.80 -11.47
CA VAL A 96 5.87 13.47 -10.85
C VAL A 96 7.26 12.86 -10.77
N ARG A 97 7.64 12.39 -9.58
CA ARG A 97 8.89 11.65 -9.35
C ARG A 97 8.60 10.18 -9.11
N TRP A 98 9.04 9.36 -10.06
CA TRP A 98 8.91 7.91 -9.96
C TRP A 98 9.94 7.32 -8.99
N ILE A 99 9.46 6.57 -8.01
CA ILE A 99 10.27 5.73 -7.13
C ILE A 99 10.48 4.39 -7.85
N LYS A 100 11.75 4.00 -7.98
CA LYS A 100 12.19 2.91 -8.84
C LYS A 100 12.57 1.64 -8.08
N ASP A 101 12.81 1.76 -6.79
CA ASP A 101 13.17 0.66 -5.92
C ASP A 101 12.61 0.85 -4.50
N GLY A 102 12.55 -0.24 -3.76
CA GLY A 102 12.14 -0.26 -2.36
C GLY A 102 11.01 -1.25 -2.11
N GLY A 103 10.39 -1.11 -0.94
CA GLY A 103 9.33 -2.00 -0.54
C GLY A 103 8.95 -1.83 0.91
N LEU A 104 7.98 -2.63 1.33
CA LEU A 104 7.52 -2.70 2.71
C LEU A 104 7.18 -4.15 3.03
N LEU A 105 7.56 -4.58 4.22
CA LEU A 105 7.04 -5.79 4.83
C LEU A 105 6.34 -5.42 6.13
N LEU A 106 5.07 -5.79 6.26
CA LEU A 106 4.30 -5.63 7.49
C LEU A 106 3.72 -6.98 7.88
N THR A 107 4.00 -7.41 9.11
CA THR A 107 3.37 -8.58 9.71
C THR A 107 2.52 -8.14 10.89
N LEU A 108 1.27 -8.58 10.92
CA LEU A 108 0.31 -8.35 11.99
C LEU A 108 -0.09 -9.70 12.59
N THR A 109 0.04 -9.79 13.91
CA THR A 109 -0.41 -10.94 14.70
C THR A 109 -1.72 -10.59 15.38
N GLU A 110 -2.71 -11.47 15.28
CA GLU A 110 -3.94 -11.38 16.05
C GLU A 110 -3.60 -11.43 17.54
N VAL A 111 -4.09 -10.45 18.31
CA VAL A 111 -3.99 -10.43 19.77
C VAL A 111 -5.37 -10.71 20.36
N ASP A 112 -5.40 -11.34 21.53
CA ASP A 112 -6.66 -11.65 22.21
C ASP A 112 -7.49 -10.37 22.44
N ALA A 113 -8.80 -10.46 22.26
CA ALA A 113 -9.72 -9.31 22.35
C ALA A 113 -9.64 -8.55 23.70
N LYS A 114 -9.13 -9.20 24.75
CA LYS A 114 -8.93 -8.59 26.08
C LYS A 114 -7.69 -7.68 26.18
N VAL A 115 -6.83 -7.67 25.16
CA VAL A 115 -5.55 -6.94 25.14
C VAL A 115 -5.60 -5.69 24.26
N VAL A 116 -6.67 -5.51 23.47
CA VAL A 116 -6.87 -4.29 22.68
C VAL A 116 -7.17 -3.13 23.62
N ARG A 117 -6.17 -2.30 23.91
CA ARG A 117 -6.35 -1.09 24.71
C ARG A 117 -7.18 -0.07 23.91
N PRO A 118 -8.13 0.64 24.55
CA PRO A 118 -8.80 1.76 23.91
C PRO A 118 -7.76 2.83 23.56
N TRP A 119 -7.76 3.26 22.30
CA TRP A 119 -6.99 4.41 21.83
C TRP A 119 -7.61 5.69 22.38
N ASN A 120 -7.15 6.15 23.54
CA ASN A 120 -7.48 7.48 24.05
C ASN A 120 -6.56 8.51 23.38
N ILE A 121 -7.03 9.16 22.32
CA ILE A 121 -6.40 10.37 21.77
C ILE A 121 -7.09 11.56 22.43
N THR A 122 -6.52 12.04 23.54
CA THR A 122 -6.83 13.38 24.05
C THR A 122 -6.32 14.40 23.04
N HIS A 123 -7.23 15.22 22.51
CA HIS A 123 -6.91 16.38 21.67
C HIS A 123 -6.37 17.52 22.54
#